data_AF-A0A3L8BGA2-F1
#
_entry.id   AF-A0A3L8BGA2-F1
#
_cell.length_a   1.000
_cell.length_b   1.000
_cell.length_c   1.000
_cell.angle_alpha   90.00
_cell.angle_beta   90.00
_cell.angle_gamma   90.00
#
_symmetry.space_group_name_H-M   'P 1'
#
loop_
_entity.id
_entity.type
_entity.pdbx_description
1 polymer ?
#
loop_
_entity_poly.entity_id
_entity_poly.type
_entity_poly.pdbx_seq_one_letter_code
_entity_poly.pdbx_strand_id
1 'polypeptide(L)'
;MKKSRRLQPVRQLKQQAEREEAKKLAHLQQELETAKQQRTELESYLAEYFQTIQQQQSRVTQAAQLGLYQAFISRLQLAIRRQGELIQQRQAAVKSQTKRWVEANARLKTMDQLIAKARQQEDLEESRREQKLMDDRPFGGGNGF
;
A
#
# COMPACT_ATOMS: atom_id res chain seq x y z
N MET A 1 5.10 22.39 29.57
CA MET A 1 5.35 21.33 28.56
C MET A 1 5.00 21.87 27.18
N LYS A 2 5.92 21.80 26.20
CA LYS A 2 5.74 22.29 24.82
C LYS A 2 4.55 21.57 24.11
N LYS A 3 3.70 22.31 23.38
CA LYS A 3 2.58 21.82 22.55
C LYS A 3 3.04 20.79 21.51
N SER A 4 4.20 20.99 20.91
CA SER A 4 4.81 20.05 19.95
C SER A 4 5.06 18.66 20.55
N ARG A 5 5.46 18.57 21.83
CA ARG A 5 5.65 17.29 22.53
C ARG A 5 4.34 16.57 22.80
N ARG A 6 3.25 17.29 23.09
CA ARG A 6 1.92 16.70 23.33
C ARG A 6 1.30 16.07 22.08
N LEU A 7 1.72 16.50 20.89
CA LEU A 7 1.22 15.98 19.61
C LEU A 7 1.97 14.72 19.12
N GLN A 8 3.14 14.41 19.69
CA GLN A 8 3.95 13.24 19.29
C GLN A 8 3.21 11.89 19.46
N PRO A 9 2.50 11.61 20.58
CA PRO A 9 1.76 10.36 20.71
C PRO A 9 0.68 10.19 19.65
N VAL A 10 -0.03 11.28 19.30
CA VAL A 10 -1.07 11.25 18.27
C VAL A 10 -0.45 10.97 16.90
N ARG A 11 0.70 11.58 16.59
CA ARG A 11 1.47 11.28 15.37
C ARG A 11 1.88 9.81 15.30
N GLN A 12 2.37 9.24 16.40
CA GLN A 12 2.75 7.81 16.45
C GLN A 12 1.55 6.91 16.17
N LEU A 13 0.37 7.21 16.72
CA LEU A 13 -0.85 6.47 16.41
C LEU A 13 -1.23 6.58 14.92
N LYS A 14 -1.11 7.76 14.31
CA LYS A 14 -1.34 7.94 12.87
C LYS A 14 -0.31 7.18 12.02
N GLN A 15 0.94 7.15 12.44
CA GLN A 15 2.00 6.40 11.77
C GLN A 15 1.75 4.89 11.84
N GLN A 16 1.32 4.38 13.01
CA GLN A 16 0.96 2.98 13.13
C GLN A 16 -0.22 2.62 12.22
N ALA A 17 -1.27 3.47 12.19
CA ALA A 17 -2.41 3.25 11.31
C ALA A 17 -2.02 3.23 9.83
N GLU A 18 -1.16 4.16 9.39
CA GLU A 18 -0.64 4.17 8.00
C GLU A 18 0.13 2.90 7.67
N ARG A 19 1.00 2.42 8.58
CA ARG A 19 1.75 1.18 8.42
C ARG A 19 0.85 -0.05 8.33
N GLU A 20 -0.21 -0.12 9.13
CA GLU A 20 -1.17 -1.23 9.05
C GLU A 20 -1.92 -1.22 7.72
N GLU A 21 -2.33 -0.06 7.21
CA GLU A 21 -2.95 0.03 5.88
C GLU A 21 -1.97 -0.33 4.75
N ALA A 22 -0.68 0.00 4.90
CA ALA A 22 0.37 -0.38 3.97
C ALA A 22 0.62 -1.90 3.95
N LYS A 23 0.65 -2.56 5.12
CA LYS A 23 0.76 -4.02 5.23
C LYS A 23 -0.40 -4.73 4.53
N LYS A 24 -1.63 -4.27 4.78
CA LYS A 24 -2.83 -4.79 4.10
C LYS A 24 -2.72 -4.62 2.58
N LEU A 25 -2.26 -3.47 2.12
CA LEU A 25 -2.06 -3.22 0.68
C LEU A 25 -1.03 -4.18 0.08
N ALA A 26 0.11 -4.40 0.75
CA ALA A 26 1.14 -5.33 0.29
C ALA A 26 0.59 -6.76 0.18
N HIS A 27 -0.20 -7.19 1.16
CA HIS A 27 -0.83 -8.51 1.13
C HIS A 27 -1.80 -8.66 -0.06
N LEU A 28 -2.68 -7.69 -0.28
CA LEU A 28 -3.62 -7.71 -1.41
C LEU A 28 -2.90 -7.67 -2.78
N GLN A 29 -1.80 -6.94 -2.87
CA GLN A 29 -0.97 -6.93 -4.08
C GLN A 29 -0.34 -8.30 -4.34
N GLN A 30 0.17 -8.97 -3.30
CA GLN A 30 0.71 -10.32 -3.43
C GLN A 30 -0.38 -11.31 -3.90
N GLU A 31 -1.57 -11.27 -3.31
CA GLU A 31 -2.69 -12.12 -3.75
C GLU A 31 -3.09 -11.86 -5.20
N LEU A 32 -3.07 -10.60 -5.64
CA LEU A 32 -3.34 -10.23 -7.02
C LEU A 32 -2.28 -10.80 -7.97
N GLU A 33 -1.00 -10.70 -7.63
CA GLU A 33 0.08 -11.24 -8.45
C GLU A 33 0.02 -12.77 -8.51
N THR A 34 -0.22 -13.45 -7.40
CA THR A 34 -0.45 -14.91 -7.40
C THR A 34 -1.63 -15.29 -8.29
N ALA A 35 -2.73 -14.53 -8.22
CA ALA A 35 -3.90 -14.81 -9.06
C ALA A 35 -3.59 -14.65 -10.56
N LYS A 36 -2.81 -13.62 -10.93
CA LYS A 36 -2.35 -13.42 -12.31
C LYS A 36 -1.42 -14.54 -12.77
N GLN A 37 -0.46 -14.95 -11.94
CA GLN A 37 0.47 -16.04 -12.25
C GLN A 37 -0.28 -17.34 -12.54
N GLN A 38 -1.21 -17.73 -11.66
CA GLN A 38 -2.06 -18.91 -11.87
C GLN A 38 -2.86 -18.83 -13.18
N ARG A 39 -3.37 -17.65 -13.55
CA ARG A 39 -4.07 -17.48 -14.83
C ARG A 39 -3.13 -17.71 -16.01
N THR A 40 -1.94 -17.11 -15.97
CA THR A 40 -0.92 -17.30 -17.01
C THR A 40 -0.53 -18.76 -17.13
N GLU A 41 -0.34 -19.48 -16.02
CA GLU A 41 -0.06 -20.91 -16.03
C GLU A 41 -1.17 -21.72 -16.71
N LEU A 42 -2.44 -21.44 -16.39
CA LEU A 42 -3.59 -22.09 -17.03
C LEU A 42 -3.67 -21.80 -18.54
N GLU A 43 -3.37 -20.56 -18.95
CA GLU A 43 -3.35 -20.14 -20.36
C GLU A 43 -2.19 -20.80 -21.12
N SER A 44 -0.99 -20.85 -20.53
CA SER A 44 0.17 -21.56 -21.10
C SER A 44 -0.11 -23.05 -21.25
N TYR A 45 -0.65 -23.67 -20.21
CA TYR A 45 -0.99 -25.09 -20.23
C TYR A 45 -2.04 -25.42 -21.30
N LEU A 46 -3.03 -24.54 -21.51
CA LEU A 46 -4.00 -24.68 -22.60
C LEU A 46 -3.31 -24.62 -23.98
N ALA A 47 -2.37 -23.69 -24.17
CA ALA A 47 -1.64 -23.54 -25.43
C ALA A 47 -0.74 -24.75 -25.73
N GLU A 48 0.04 -25.20 -24.74
CA GLU A 48 0.86 -26.41 -24.84
C GLU A 48 0.03 -27.65 -25.17
N TYR A 49 -1.15 -27.76 -24.56
CA TYR A 49 -2.08 -28.86 -24.79
C TYR A 49 -2.62 -28.88 -26.23
N PHE A 50 -2.97 -27.71 -26.79
CA PHE A 50 -3.36 -27.60 -28.20
C PHE A 50 -2.22 -27.99 -29.17
N GLN A 51 -0.99 -27.54 -28.89
CA GLN A 51 0.18 -27.90 -29.71
C GLN A 51 0.44 -29.40 -29.70
N THR A 52 0.35 -30.04 -28.53
CA THR A 52 0.53 -31.48 -28.35
C THR A 52 -0.47 -32.27 -29.21
N ILE A 53 -1.73 -31.83 -29.24
CA ILE A 53 -2.79 -32.48 -30.00
C ILE A 53 -2.59 -32.29 -31.51
N GLN A 54 -2.20 -31.10 -31.96
CA GLN A 54 -1.90 -30.84 -33.36
C GLN A 54 -0.79 -31.75 -33.88
N GLN A 55 0.23 -32.03 -33.06
CA GLN A 55 1.33 -32.94 -33.40
C GLN A 55 0.89 -34.42 -33.42
N GLN A 56 -0.13 -34.78 -32.63
CA GLN A 56 -0.65 -36.16 -32.53
C GLN A 56 -1.86 -36.43 -33.46
N GLN A 57 -2.26 -35.47 -34.30
CA GLN A 57 -3.44 -35.57 -35.18
C GLN A 57 -3.49 -36.82 -36.05
N SER A 58 -2.34 -37.40 -36.41
CA SER A 58 -2.26 -38.65 -37.19
C SER A 58 -2.56 -39.94 -36.39
N ARG A 59 -2.67 -39.86 -35.05
CA ARG A 59 -2.92 -41.02 -34.15
C ARG A 59 -4.23 -40.94 -33.36
N VAL A 60 -4.89 -39.79 -33.29
CA VAL A 60 -6.16 -39.62 -32.54
C VAL A 60 -7.33 -40.08 -33.41
N THR A 61 -7.59 -41.38 -33.46
CA THR A 61 -8.66 -42.00 -34.29
C THR A 61 -9.89 -42.44 -33.48
N GLN A 62 -9.91 -42.25 -32.16
CA GLN A 62 -10.96 -42.80 -31.28
C GLN A 62 -11.90 -41.71 -30.74
N ALA A 63 -13.18 -41.77 -31.11
CA ALA A 63 -14.20 -40.78 -30.73
C ALA A 63 -14.34 -40.55 -29.21
N ALA A 64 -14.08 -41.57 -28.38
CA ALA A 64 -14.08 -41.45 -26.93
C ALA A 64 -12.96 -40.53 -26.40
N GLN A 65 -11.79 -40.52 -27.04
CA GLN A 65 -10.68 -39.63 -26.67
C GLN A 65 -10.99 -38.17 -27.02
N LEU A 66 -11.69 -37.93 -28.13
CA LEU A 66 -12.16 -36.59 -28.52
C LEU A 66 -13.17 -36.01 -27.52
N GLY A 67 -14.07 -36.84 -26.97
CA GLY A 67 -15.03 -36.41 -25.96
C GLY A 67 -14.36 -36.01 -24.63
N LEU A 68 -13.40 -36.81 -24.15
CA LEU A 68 -12.61 -36.48 -22.95
C LEU A 68 -11.80 -35.19 -23.13
N TYR A 69 -11.23 -35.01 -24.32
CA TYR A 69 -10.50 -33.80 -24.73
C TYR A 69 -11.36 -32.54 -24.64
N GLN A 70 -12.55 -32.56 -25.26
CA GLN A 70 -13.45 -31.41 -25.25
C GLN A 70 -13.93 -31.07 -23.83
N ALA A 71 -14.20 -32.09 -23.02
CA ALA A 71 -14.57 -31.90 -21.62
C ALA A 71 -13.46 -31.25 -20.80
N PHE A 72 -12.21 -31.68 -21.01
CA PHE A 72 -11.05 -31.12 -20.32
C PHE A 72 -10.80 -29.65 -20.70
N ILE A 73 -10.82 -29.32 -22.00
CA ILE A 73 -10.70 -27.93 -22.46
C ILE A 73 -11.80 -27.05 -21.87
N SER A 74 -13.04 -27.54 -21.88
CA SER A 74 -14.17 -26.79 -21.34
C SER A 74 -13.98 -26.47 -19.85
N ARG A 75 -13.46 -27.43 -19.08
CA ARG A 75 -13.11 -27.23 -17.66
C ARG A 75 -11.97 -26.23 -17.49
N LEU A 76 -10.94 -26.31 -18.31
CA LEU A 76 -9.79 -25.40 -18.24
C LEU A 76 -10.18 -23.96 -18.62
N GLN A 77 -10.96 -23.77 -19.67
CA GLN A 77 -11.52 -22.48 -20.06
C GLN A 77 -12.46 -21.91 -18.98
N LEU A 78 -13.24 -22.76 -18.31
CA LEU A 78 -14.03 -22.33 -17.15
C LEU A 78 -13.13 -21.87 -15.99
N ALA A 79 -12.05 -22.60 -15.70
CA ALA A 79 -11.08 -22.21 -14.68
C ALA A 79 -10.40 -20.87 -15.00
N ILE A 80 -9.96 -20.65 -16.25
CA ILE A 80 -9.38 -19.38 -16.70
C ILE A 80 -10.37 -18.22 -16.53
N ARG A 81 -11.65 -18.42 -16.90
CA ARG A 81 -12.69 -17.40 -16.71
C ARG A 81 -12.88 -17.05 -15.24
N ARG A 82 -12.99 -18.06 -14.36
CA ARG A 82 -13.09 -17.87 -12.90
C ARG A 82 -11.87 -17.14 -12.34
N GLN A 83 -10.67 -17.46 -12.83
CA GLN A 83 -9.45 -16.77 -12.43
C GLN A 83 -9.45 -15.32 -12.89
N GLY A 84 -9.98 -15.04 -14.08
CA GLY A 84 -10.19 -13.68 -14.58
C GLY A 84 -11.12 -12.86 -13.66
N GLU A 85 -12.25 -13.43 -13.25
CA GLU A 85 -13.17 -12.80 -12.29
C GLU A 85 -12.50 -12.53 -10.94
N LEU A 86 -11.73 -13.51 -10.43
CA LEU A 86 -10.95 -13.35 -9.19
C LEU A 86 -9.93 -12.20 -9.30
N ILE A 87 -9.20 -12.12 -10.41
CA ILE A 87 -8.25 -11.03 -10.68
C ILE A 87 -8.97 -9.67 -10.64
N GLN A 88 -10.14 -9.55 -11.27
CA GLN A 88 -10.92 -8.30 -11.23
C GLN A 88 -11.33 -7.92 -9.80
N GLN A 89 -11.78 -8.87 -9.00
CA GLN A 89 -12.12 -8.65 -7.60
C GLN A 89 -10.89 -8.21 -6.78
N ARG A 90 -9.74 -8.86 -6.96
CA ARG A 90 -8.49 -8.50 -6.27
C ARG A 90 -7.97 -7.12 -6.71
N GLN A 91 -8.08 -6.77 -7.99
CA GLN A 91 -7.74 -5.43 -8.48
C GLN A 91 -8.62 -4.35 -7.83
N ALA A 92 -9.93 -4.61 -7.70
CA ALA A 92 -10.84 -3.69 -7.01
C ALA A 92 -10.49 -3.54 -5.52
N ALA A 93 -10.13 -4.65 -4.86
CA ALA A 93 -9.68 -4.66 -3.46
C ALA A 93 -8.38 -3.85 -3.28
N VAL A 94 -7.36 -4.08 -4.14
CA VAL A 94 -6.11 -3.30 -4.14
C VAL A 94 -6.41 -1.82 -4.33
N LYS A 95 -7.22 -1.45 -5.33
CA LYS A 95 -7.59 -0.04 -5.60
C LYS A 95 -8.29 0.61 -4.40
N SER A 96 -9.19 -0.12 -3.74
CA SER A 96 -9.89 0.35 -2.53
C SER A 96 -8.90 0.56 -1.38
N GLN A 97 -8.01 -0.40 -1.15
CA GLN A 97 -7.02 -0.33 -0.09
C GLN A 97 -5.96 0.74 -0.34
N THR A 98 -5.56 0.98 -1.59
CA THR A 98 -4.68 2.09 -1.97
C THR A 98 -5.27 3.43 -1.57
N LYS A 99 -6.59 3.65 -1.77
CA LYS A 99 -7.24 4.88 -1.32
C LYS A 99 -7.14 5.06 0.19
N ARG A 100 -7.41 4.00 0.96
CA ARG A 100 -7.31 4.03 2.43
C ARG A 100 -5.90 4.35 2.91
N TRP A 101 -4.89 3.73 2.30
CA TRP A 101 -3.49 4.00 2.59
C TRP A 101 -3.11 5.46 2.26
N VAL A 102 -3.52 5.98 1.10
CA VAL A 102 -3.29 7.38 0.71
C VAL A 102 -3.93 8.34 1.71
N GLU A 103 -5.16 8.08 2.16
CA GLU A 103 -5.83 8.89 3.19
C GLU A 103 -5.11 8.84 4.54
N ALA A 104 -4.66 7.66 4.97
CA ALA A 104 -3.90 7.50 6.20
C ALA A 104 -2.57 8.27 6.16
N ASN A 105 -1.85 8.17 5.03
CA ASN A 105 -0.61 8.89 4.79
C ASN A 105 -0.84 10.41 4.75
N ALA A 106 -1.91 10.88 4.11
CA ALA A 106 -2.28 12.29 4.10
C ALA A 106 -2.50 12.83 5.53
N ARG A 107 -3.26 12.08 6.36
CA ARG A 107 -3.49 12.44 7.78
C ARG A 107 -2.20 12.50 8.58
N LEU A 108 -1.26 11.58 8.35
CA LEU A 108 0.07 11.59 8.98
C LEU A 108 0.85 12.85 8.57
N LYS A 109 0.92 13.16 7.27
CA LYS A 109 1.58 14.37 6.77
C LYS A 109 1.00 15.65 7.34
N THR A 110 -0.32 15.75 7.45
CA THR A 110 -0.96 16.90 8.11
C THR A 110 -0.54 17.02 9.57
N MET A 111 -0.45 15.91 10.30
CA MET A 111 0.02 15.92 11.69
C MET A 111 1.48 16.38 11.80
N ASP A 112 2.34 15.93 10.89
CA ASP A 112 3.74 16.36 10.83
C ASP A 112 3.87 17.87 10.61
N GLN A 113 3.06 18.42 9.70
CA GLN A 113 3.00 19.87 9.46
C GLN A 113 2.51 20.64 10.69
N LEU A 114 1.50 20.13 11.40
CA LEU A 114 1.00 20.75 12.63
C LEU A 114 2.06 20.77 13.74
N ILE A 115 2.82 19.68 13.88
CA ILE A 115 3.93 19.60 14.83
C ILE A 115 5.04 20.57 14.46
N ALA A 116 5.41 20.66 13.18
CA ALA A 116 6.42 21.59 12.71
C ALA A 116 6.03 23.06 13.00
N LYS A 117 4.78 23.44 12.69
CA LYS A 117 4.25 24.77 13.02
C LYS A 117 4.25 25.05 14.52
N ALA A 118 3.88 24.07 15.35
CA ALA A 118 3.89 24.21 16.80
C ALA A 118 5.32 24.43 17.34
N ARG A 119 6.32 23.72 16.80
CA ARG A 119 7.74 23.91 17.16
C ARG A 119 8.22 25.32 16.80
N GLN A 120 7.96 25.76 15.56
CA GLN A 120 8.36 27.10 15.12
C GLN A 120 7.77 28.20 16.02
N GLN A 121 6.50 28.06 16.42
CA GLN A 121 5.89 29.02 17.34
C GLN A 121 6.52 28.99 18.74
N GLU A 122 6.84 27.81 19.26
CA GLU A 122 7.52 27.66 20.55
C GLU A 122 8.92 28.29 20.54
N ASP A 123 9.68 28.11 19.46
CA ASP A 123 11.03 28.65 19.32
C ASP A 123 10.99 30.19 19.21
N LEU A 124 9.99 30.75 18.52
CA LEU A 124 9.75 32.20 18.48
C LEU A 124 9.37 32.77 19.85
N GLU A 125 8.50 32.08 20.60
CA GLU A 125 8.12 32.48 21.95
C GLU A 125 9.30 32.42 22.93
N GLU A 126 10.16 31.42 22.80
CA GLU A 126 11.38 31.26 23.60
C GLU A 126 12.40 32.36 23.29
N SER A 127 12.69 32.61 22.01
CA SER A 127 13.58 33.70 21.59
C SER A 127 13.11 35.08 22.07
N ARG A 128 11.79 35.36 22.01
CA ARG A 128 11.23 36.60 22.55
C ARG A 128 11.39 36.71 24.08
N ARG A 129 11.29 35.60 24.81
CA ARG A 129 11.50 35.59 26.27
C ARG A 129 12.97 35.82 26.61
N GLU A 130 13.89 35.19 25.87
CA GLU A 130 15.33 35.37 26.04
C GLU A 130 15.76 36.82 25.79
N GLN A 131 15.25 37.44 24.72
CA GLN A 131 15.51 38.85 24.42
C GLN A 131 15.03 39.77 25.56
N LYS A 132 13.80 39.57 26.06
CA LYS A 132 13.29 40.33 27.21
C LYS A 132 14.15 40.16 28.47
N LEU A 133 14.62 38.95 28.75
CA LEU A 133 15.53 38.67 29.88
C LEU A 133 16.91 39.32 29.72
N MET A 134 17.36 39.57 28.48
CA MET A 134 18.58 40.32 28.21
C MET A 134 18.38 41.83 28.41
N ASP A 135 17.24 42.36 27.97
CA ASP A 135 16.89 43.79 28.08
C ASP A 135 16.53 44.21 29.52
N ASP A 136 15.90 43.34 30.31
CA ASP A 136 15.54 43.57 31.72
C ASP A 136 16.73 43.43 32.68
N ARG A 137 17.91 43.00 32.21
CA ARG A 137 19.13 43.15 33.01
C ARG A 137 19.48 44.63 33.00
N PRO A 138 19.35 45.36 34.14
CA PRO A 138 19.84 46.72 34.17
C PRO A 138 21.32 46.65 33.85
N PHE A 139 21.77 47.48 32.91
CA PHE A 139 23.18 47.82 32.83
C PHE A 139 23.58 48.21 34.25
N GLY A 140 24.38 47.36 34.90
CA GLY A 140 25.11 47.70 36.10
C GLY A 140 26.12 48.78 35.72
N GLY A 141 25.62 49.98 35.45
CA GLY A 141 26.39 51.21 35.39
C GLY A 141 26.93 51.44 36.79
N GLY A 142 28.25 51.62 36.86
CA GLY A 142 29.01 51.63 38.09
C GLY A 142 28.49 52.59 39.16
N ASN A 143 28.62 52.15 40.41
CA ASN A 143 29.43 52.93 41.34
C ASN A 143 30.88 52.47 41.06
N GLY A 144 31.84 53.31 40.68
CA GLY A 144 32.05 54.68 41.15
C GLY A 144 32.97 54.61 42.36
N PHE A 145 34.25 54.95 42.12
CA PHE A 145 35.44 54.94 42.99
C PHE A 145 36.20 53.62 43.13
#